data_AF-A0A3Q2DF68-F1
#
_entry.id   AF-A0A3Q2DF68-F1
#
_cell.length_a   1.000
_cell.length_b   1.000
_cell.length_c   1.000
_cell.angle_alpha   90.00
_cell.angle_beta   90.00
_cell.angle_gamma   90.00
#
_symmetry.space_group_name_H-M   'P 1'
#
loop_
_entity.id
_entity.type
_entity.pdbx_description
1 polymer ?
#
loop_
_entity_poly.entity_id
_entity_poly.type
_entity_poly.pdbx_seq_one_letter_code
_entity_poly.pdbx_strand_id
1 'polypeptide(L)' 'MAESSALEELQSELTCPVCLELFRDPVILECGHHFCQVCIIQCWEAKVVV' A
#
# COMPACT_ATOMS: atom_id res chain seq x y z
N MET A 1 5.12 -22.85 -15.66
CA MET A 1 6.01 -21.67 -15.52
C MET A 1 5.37 -20.40 -16.08
N ALA A 2 4.21 -20.45 -16.74
CA ALA A 2 3.54 -19.28 -17.31
C ALA A 2 2.45 -18.72 -16.37
N GLU A 3 2.07 -19.46 -15.32
CA GLU A 3 1.02 -19.05 -14.38
C GLU A 3 1.54 -18.35 -13.12
N SER A 4 2.81 -18.49 -12.77
CA SER A 4 3.36 -18.00 -11.50
C SER A 4 3.66 -16.49 -11.51
N SER A 5 4.20 -15.96 -12.61
CA SER A 5 4.64 -14.56 -12.67
C SER A 5 3.49 -13.55 -12.61
N ALA A 6 2.36 -13.85 -13.24
CA ALA A 6 1.20 -12.96 -13.23
C ALA A 6 0.58 -12.80 -11.82
N LEU A 7 0.64 -13.85 -11.00
CA LEU A 7 0.19 -13.80 -9.61
C LEU A 7 1.14 -12.95 -8.75
N GLU A 8 2.43 -13.00 -9.01
CA GLU A 8 3.45 -12.18 -8.33
C GLU A 8 3.31 -10.70 -8.71
N GLU A 9 3.10 -10.40 -9.99
CA GLU A 9 2.84 -9.03 -10.47
C GLU A 9 1.57 -8.45 -9.82
N LEU A 10 0.47 -9.21 -9.83
CA LEU A 10 -0.79 -8.79 -9.21
C LEU A 10 -0.64 -8.58 -7.70
N GLN A 11 0.08 -9.46 -7.01
CA GLN A 11 0.36 -9.28 -5.58
C GLN A 11 1.15 -8.00 -5.32
N SER A 12 2.15 -7.69 -6.13
CA SER A 12 2.92 -6.45 -5.99
C SER A 12 2.05 -5.21 -6.20
N GLU A 13 1.11 -5.24 -7.14
CA GLU A 13 0.19 -4.12 -7.38
C GLU A 13 -0.83 -3.94 -6.23
N LEU A 14 -1.14 -5.00 -5.50
CA LEU A 14 -2.08 -5.00 -4.37
C LEU A 14 -1.40 -4.88 -3.00
N THR A 15 -0.10 -4.58 -2.98
CA THR A 15 0.69 -4.47 -1.75
C THR A 15 0.91 -3.02 -1.35
N CYS A 16 0.72 -2.73 -0.07
CA CYS A 16 1.00 -1.43 0.49
C CYS A 16 2.50 -1.14 0.54
N PRO A 17 2.99 -0.03 -0.05
CA PRO A 17 4.41 0.29 -0.05
C PRO A 17 4.97 0.68 1.34
N VAL A 18 4.10 0.84 2.34
CA VAL A 18 4.50 1.21 3.72
C VAL A 18 4.72 -0.04 4.58
N CYS A 19 3.75 -0.95 4.63
CA CYS A 19 3.84 -2.16 5.46
C CYS A 19 4.28 -3.41 4.68
N LEU A 20 4.39 -3.33 3.35
CA LEU A 20 4.74 -4.44 2.46
C LEU A 20 3.81 -5.65 2.56
N GLU A 21 2.57 -5.42 3.00
CA GLU A 21 1.49 -6.41 3.02
C GLU A 21 0.37 -5.99 2.09
N LEU A 22 -0.52 -6.94 1.74
CA LEU A 22 -1.73 -6.65 0.97
C LEU A 22 -2.53 -5.52 1.62
N PHE A 23 -3.08 -4.64 0.77
CA PHE A 23 -3.85 -3.50 1.25
C PHE A 23 -4.99 -3.93 2.20
N ARG A 24 -4.96 -3.38 3.41
CA ARG A 24 -6.06 -3.48 4.39
C ARG A 24 -6.70 -2.11 4.53
N ASP A 25 -7.95 -2.02 4.12
CA ASP A 25 -8.72 -0.76 4.03
C ASP A 25 -7.98 0.31 3.21
N PRO A 26 -7.82 0.10 1.88
CA PRO A 26 -7.06 1.01 1.03
C PRO A 26 -7.71 2.39 0.95
N VAL A 27 -6.89 3.42 1.14
CA VAL A 27 -7.23 4.82 0.90
C VAL A 27 -6.49 5.28 -0.36
N ILE A 28 -7.21 5.93 -1.26
CA ILE A 28 -6.66 6.48 -2.50
C ILE A 28 -6.36 7.96 -2.25
N LEU A 29 -5.10 8.35 -2.42
CA LEU A 29 -4.69 9.75 -2.34
C LEU A 29 -5.04 10.50 -3.63
N GLU A 30 -5.00 11.83 -3.56
CA GLU A 30 -5.23 12.71 -4.72
C GLU A 30 -4.24 12.46 -5.86
N CYS A 31 -3.04 11.96 -5.54
CA CYS A 31 -2.03 11.53 -6.52
C CYS A 31 -2.31 10.16 -7.14
N GLY A 32 -3.41 9.49 -6.78
CA GLY A 32 -3.82 8.19 -7.29
C GLY A 32 -3.07 7.00 -6.67
N HIS A 33 -2.26 7.20 -5.62
CA HIS A 33 -1.57 6.11 -4.92
C HIS A 33 -2.40 5.53 -3.79
N HIS A 34 -2.24 4.22 -3.56
CA HIS A 34 -3.04 3.44 -2.64
C HIS A 34 -2.20 3.10 -1.40
N PHE A 35 -2.79 3.22 -0.22
CA PHE A 35 -2.14 2.89 1.06
C PHE A 35 -3.15 2.28 2.03
N CYS A 36 -2.71 1.45 2.98
CA CYS A 36 -3.58 1.06 4.09
C CYS A 36 -3.96 2.31 4.91
N GLN A 37 -5.22 2.38 5.36
CA GLN A 37 -5.70 3.48 6.20
C GLN A 37 -4.80 3.74 7.41
N VAL A 38 -4.41 2.67 8.11
CA VAL A 38 -3.49 2.75 9.26
C VAL A 38 -2.11 3.28 8.87
N CYS A 39 -1.58 2.85 7.73
CA CYS A 39 -0.26 3.26 7.27
C CYS A 39 -0.22 4.74 6.92
N ILE A 40 -1.22 5.24 6.20
CA ILE A 40 -1.27 6.65 5.80
C ILE A 40 -1.48 7.57 7.01
N ILE A 41 -2.34 7.17 7.96
CA ILE A 41 -2.57 7.92 9.21
C ILE A 41 -1.25 8.01 10.00
N GLN A 42 -0.56 6.88 10.22
CA GLN A 42 0.73 6.87 10.92
C GLN A 42 1.80 7.72 10.22
N CYS A 43 1.88 7.68 8.87
CA CYS A 43 2.81 8.52 8.13
C CYS A 43 2.53 10.02 8.30
N TRP A 44 1.27 10.42 8.42
CA TRP A 44 0.90 11.81 8.67
C TRP A 44 1.14 12.21 10.14
N GLU A 45 0.85 11.33 11.10
CA GLU A 45 1.13 11.56 12.52
C GLU A 45 2.63 11.64 12.82
N ALA A 46 3.45 10.81 12.17
CA ALA A 46 4.91 10.89 12.27
C ALA A 46 5.47 12.24 11.79
N LYS A 47 4.73 12.97 10.96
CA LYS A 47 5.09 14.30 10.47
C LYS A 47 4.73 15.42 11.45
N VAL A 48 3.89 15.14 12.45
CA VAL A 48 3.37 16.11 13.45
C VAL A 48 4.20 16.12 14.74
N VAL A 49 5.17 15.21 14.89
CA VAL A 49 6.19 15.30 15.94
C VAL A 49 7.33 16.20 15.47
N VAL A 50 7.06 17.51 15.44
CA VAL A 50 8.06 18.57 15.31
C VAL A 50 8.69 18.91 16.65
#